data_AF-A0A9P0LSG9-F1
#
_entry.id   AF-A0A9P0LSG9-F1
#
_cell.length_a   1.000
_cell.length_b   1.000
_cell.length_c   1.000
_cell.angle_alpha   90.00
_cell.angle_beta   90.00
_cell.angle_gamma   90.00
#
_symmetry.space_group_name_H-M   'P 1'
#
loop_
_entity.id
_entity.type
_entity.pdbx_description
1 polymer ?
#
loop_
_entity_poly.entity_id
_entity_poly.type
_entity_poly.pdbx_seq_one_letter_code
_entity_poly.pdbx_strand_id
1 'polypeptide(L)'
;MQEDNPYSFQSDVYAFGIVMFEMLAGQLPYSHINNKDQILFMVGRGYLKPDLTKLRSDTPKALRRLTEDCIKFNREERPLFRQIHASLEGLLRNHPKINRSASEPNMNRTQLQSDDFIYTCSSPKTPVNFGPSNFLFYSTCTGNI
;
A
#
# COMPACT_ATOMS: atom_id res chain seq x y z
N MET A 1 29.51 -23.42 -8.67
CA MET A 1 30.07 -23.70 -7.34
C MET A 1 28.90 -23.72 -6.38
N GLN A 2 28.56 -24.90 -5.87
CA GLN A 2 27.53 -25.05 -4.84
C GLN A 2 28.26 -24.79 -3.52
N GLU A 3 27.97 -23.68 -2.86
CA GLU A 3 28.47 -23.40 -1.52
C GLU A 3 27.75 -24.34 -0.54
N ASP A 4 28.46 -24.90 0.44
CA ASP A 4 27.90 -25.87 1.40
C ASP A 4 26.74 -25.30 2.23
N ASN A 5 26.65 -23.98 2.34
CA ASN A 5 25.53 -23.28 2.96
C ASN A 5 24.92 -22.22 2.01
N PRO A 6 23.67 -22.38 1.56
CA PRO A 6 22.99 -21.38 0.74
C PRO A 6 22.52 -20.14 1.52
N TYR A 7 22.49 -20.22 2.86
CA TYR A 7 22.04 -19.13 3.72
C TYR A 7 23.17 -18.13 4.01
N SER A 8 22.87 -16.84 3.82
CA SER A 8 23.80 -15.72 3.96
C SER A 8 23.03 -14.42 4.22
N PHE A 9 23.71 -13.32 4.53
CA PHE A 9 23.04 -12.02 4.60
C PHE A 9 22.31 -11.66 3.30
N GLN A 10 22.83 -12.11 2.16
CA GLN A 10 22.23 -11.93 0.84
C GLN A 10 20.95 -12.76 0.66
N SER A 11 20.80 -13.92 1.33
CA SER A 11 19.52 -14.66 1.32
C SER A 11 18.45 -13.90 2.09
N ASP A 12 18.81 -13.27 3.22
CA ASP A 12 17.88 -12.43 3.99
C ASP A 12 17.47 -11.18 3.21
N VAL A 13 18.40 -10.57 2.47
CA VAL A 13 18.10 -9.43 1.57
C VAL A 13 17.10 -9.84 0.48
N TYR A 14 17.22 -11.04 -0.08
CA TYR A 14 16.25 -11.55 -1.06
C TYR A 14 14.87 -11.71 -0.44
N ALA A 15 14.79 -12.34 0.74
CA ALA A 15 13.53 -12.49 1.47
C ALA A 15 12.90 -11.12 1.79
N PHE A 16 13.70 -10.14 2.22
CA PHE A 16 13.26 -8.76 2.42
C PHE A 16 12.73 -8.12 1.12
N GLY A 17 13.39 -8.36 -0.02
CA GLY A 17 12.91 -7.90 -1.33
C GLY A 17 11.55 -8.47 -1.70
N ILE A 18 11.26 -9.73 -1.34
CA ILE A 18 9.93 -10.32 -1.52
C ILE A 18 8.88 -9.65 -0.64
N VAL A 19 9.22 -9.33 0.62
CA VAL A 19 8.33 -8.57 1.51
C VAL A 19 8.07 -7.16 0.98
N MET A 20 9.09 -6.49 0.43
CA MET A 20 8.89 -5.20 -0.25
C MET A 20 7.94 -5.33 -1.44
N PHE A 21 8.10 -6.36 -2.26
CA PHE A 21 7.17 -6.63 -3.36
C PHE A 21 5.74 -6.79 -2.86
N GLU A 22 5.52 -7.61 -1.83
CA GLU A 22 4.20 -7.86 -1.25
C GLU A 22 3.54 -6.57 -0.74
N MET A 23 4.29 -5.74 0.01
CA MET A 23 3.79 -4.46 0.51
C MET A 23 3.40 -3.49 -0.61
N LEU A 24 4.18 -3.46 -1.70
CA LEU A 24 3.97 -2.52 -2.81
C LEU A 24 2.92 -2.99 -3.82
N ALA A 25 2.79 -4.30 -4.01
CA ALA A 25 1.80 -4.89 -4.91
C ALA A 25 0.47 -5.22 -4.21
N GLY A 26 0.46 -5.32 -2.88
CA GLY A 26 -0.70 -5.74 -2.09
C GLY A 26 -1.13 -7.19 -2.33
N GLN A 27 -0.23 -8.02 -2.87
CA GLN A 27 -0.50 -9.42 -3.19
C GLN A 27 0.78 -10.25 -3.14
N LEU A 28 0.63 -11.56 -2.92
CA LEU A 28 1.76 -12.49 -2.95
C LEU A 28 2.39 -12.58 -4.34
N PRO A 29 3.72 -12.81 -4.44
CA PRO A 29 4.35 -13.12 -5.70
C PRO A 29 3.78 -14.42 -6.26
N TYR A 30 3.76 -14.53 -7.60
CA TYR A 30 3.33 -15.75 -8.30
C TYR A 30 1.89 -16.20 -8.03
N SER A 31 1.00 -15.28 -7.62
CA SER A 31 -0.42 -15.54 -7.35
C SER A 31 -1.22 -16.22 -8.47
N HIS A 32 -0.65 -16.33 -9.68
CA HIS A 32 -1.22 -16.97 -10.86
C HIS A 32 -0.78 -18.44 -11.03
N ILE A 33 0.19 -18.93 -10.24
CA ILE A 33 0.72 -20.29 -10.32
C ILE A 33 0.29 -21.05 -9.06
N ASN A 34 -0.48 -22.12 -9.24
CA ASN A 34 -0.99 -22.93 -8.11
C ASN A 34 -0.02 -24.04 -7.67
N ASN A 35 0.95 -24.41 -8.51
CA ASN A 35 1.89 -25.49 -8.24
C ASN A 35 3.17 -24.95 -7.55
N LYS A 36 3.41 -25.39 -6.30
CA LYS A 36 4.57 -24.98 -5.50
C LYS A 36 5.90 -25.49 -6.04
N ASP A 37 5.94 -26.73 -6.53
CA ASP A 37 7.16 -27.34 -7.08
C ASP A 37 7.59 -26.64 -8.38
N GLN A 38 6.61 -26.23 -9.19
CA GLN A 38 6.86 -25.43 -10.37
C GLN A 38 7.51 -24.08 -10.00
N ILE A 39 6.99 -23.38 -8.99
CA ILE A 39 7.58 -22.12 -8.52
C ILE A 39 9.01 -22.37 -8.03
N LEU A 40 9.24 -23.38 -7.20
CA LEU A 40 10.56 -23.72 -6.65
C LEU A 40 11.57 -23.99 -7.77
N PHE A 41 11.18 -24.80 -8.76
CA PHE A 41 12.03 -25.12 -9.91
C PHE A 41 12.32 -23.87 -10.77
N MET A 42 11.30 -23.11 -11.14
CA MET A 42 11.48 -21.96 -12.04
C MET A 42 12.27 -20.83 -11.39
N VAL A 43 12.06 -20.57 -10.10
CA VAL A 43 12.85 -19.58 -9.34
C VAL A 43 14.28 -20.08 -9.17
N GLY A 44 14.47 -21.34 -8.77
CA GLY A 44 15.81 -21.94 -8.59
C GLY A 44 16.64 -21.98 -9.87
N ARG A 45 15.99 -22.04 -11.04
CA ARG A 45 16.63 -21.96 -12.37
C ARG A 45 16.82 -20.55 -12.90
N GLY A 46 16.25 -19.53 -12.25
CA GLY A 46 16.31 -18.14 -12.69
C GLY A 46 15.32 -17.79 -13.83
N TYR A 47 14.32 -18.62 -14.08
CA TYR A 47 13.31 -18.40 -15.12
C TYR A 47 12.11 -17.57 -14.64
N LEU A 48 11.90 -17.53 -13.32
CA LEU A 48 10.76 -16.85 -12.72
C LEU A 48 11.24 -15.85 -11.68
N LYS A 49 10.81 -14.59 -11.83
CA LYS A 49 11.02 -13.50 -10.87
C LYS A 49 9.70 -12.80 -10.55
N PRO A 50 9.56 -12.13 -9.39
CA PRO A 50 8.37 -11.34 -9.08
C PRO A 50 8.10 -10.31 -10.18
N ASP A 51 6.85 -10.26 -10.63
CA ASP A 51 6.44 -9.37 -11.71
C ASP A 51 6.27 -7.95 -11.19
N LEU A 52 7.31 -7.13 -11.36
CA LEU A 52 7.31 -5.75 -10.89
C LEU A 52 6.25 -4.87 -11.58
N THR A 53 5.64 -5.30 -12.69
CA THR A 53 4.56 -4.53 -13.33
C THR A 53 3.32 -4.44 -12.44
N LYS A 54 3.16 -5.38 -11.50
CA LYS A 54 2.04 -5.44 -10.53
C LYS A 54 2.14 -4.45 -9.36
N LEU A 55 3.27 -3.74 -9.21
CA LEU A 55 3.38 -2.69 -8.19
C LEU A 55 2.40 -1.55 -8.48
N ARG A 56 1.91 -0.90 -7.43
CA ARG A 56 1.05 0.28 -7.57
C ARG A 56 1.71 1.37 -8.41
N SER A 57 0.91 2.09 -9.19
CA SER A 57 1.37 3.16 -10.10
C SER A 57 1.97 4.37 -9.37
N ASP A 58 1.59 4.59 -8.12
CA ASP A 58 2.13 5.65 -7.25
C ASP A 58 3.45 5.27 -6.56
N THR A 59 3.96 4.05 -6.80
CA THR A 59 5.21 3.59 -6.21
C THR A 59 6.39 4.42 -6.73
N PRO A 60 7.22 5.02 -5.86
CA PRO A 60 8.41 5.77 -6.26
C PRO A 60 9.37 4.92 -7.09
N LYS A 61 9.90 5.46 -8.19
CA LYS A 61 10.84 4.73 -9.08
C LYS A 61 12.06 4.21 -8.35
N ALA A 62 12.59 4.97 -7.39
CA ALA A 62 13.72 4.56 -6.57
C ALA A 62 13.38 3.38 -5.65
N LEU A 63 12.16 3.33 -5.10
CA LEU A 63 11.70 2.22 -4.28
C LEU A 63 11.52 0.95 -5.12
N ARG A 64 10.93 1.08 -6.32
CA ARG A 64 10.83 0.00 -7.31
C ARG A 64 12.22 -0.58 -7.66
N ARG A 65 13.20 0.28 -7.93
CA ARG A 65 14.59 -0.13 -8.22
C ARG A 65 15.22 -0.86 -7.03
N LEU A 66 15.06 -0.33 -5.82
CA LEU A 66 15.57 -0.96 -4.61
C LEU A 66 14.98 -2.37 -4.41
N THR A 67 13.67 -2.53 -4.65
CA THR A 67 13.03 -3.86 -4.63
C THR A 67 13.65 -4.79 -5.67
N GLU A 68 13.87 -4.31 -6.90
CA GLU A 68 14.51 -5.09 -7.98
C GLU A 68 15.93 -5.54 -7.63
N ASP A 69 16.74 -4.65 -7.03
CA ASP A 69 18.10 -4.95 -6.61
C ASP A 69 18.15 -6.01 -5.50
N CYS A 70 17.20 -5.99 -4.56
CA CYS A 70 17.11 -6.99 -3.49
C CYS A 70 16.78 -8.40 -4.02
N ILE A 71 15.97 -8.52 -5.09
CA ILE A 71 15.48 -9.80 -5.63
C ILE A 71 16.33 -10.36 -6.79
N LYS A 72 17.54 -9.85 -7.00
CA LYS A 72 18.44 -10.37 -8.04
C LYS A 72 18.80 -11.83 -7.81
N PHE A 73 18.92 -12.60 -8.90
CA PHE A 73 19.31 -14.02 -8.81
C PHE A 73 20.75 -14.19 -8.32
N ASN A 74 21.67 -13.37 -8.84
CA ASN A 74 23.04 -13.34 -8.36
C ASN A 74 23.08 -12.69 -6.97
N ARG A 75 23.50 -13.45 -5.96
CA ARG A 75 23.52 -12.99 -4.56
C ARG A 75 24.49 -11.82 -4.35
N GLU A 76 25.61 -11.79 -5.07
CA GLU A 76 26.65 -10.75 -4.92
C GLU A 76 26.23 -9.40 -5.47
N GLU A 77 25.18 -9.36 -6.30
CA GLU A 77 24.61 -8.12 -6.83
C GLU A 77 23.57 -7.49 -5.90
N ARG A 78 23.19 -8.20 -4.82
CA ARG A 78 22.22 -7.70 -3.85
C ARG A 78 22.89 -6.69 -2.91
N PRO A 79 22.23 -5.57 -2.58
CA PRO A 79 22.79 -4.58 -1.67
C PRO A 79 22.85 -5.11 -0.24
N LEU A 80 23.74 -4.54 0.58
CA LEU A 80 23.76 -4.80 2.02
C LEU A 80 22.64 -4.01 2.72
N PHE A 81 22.13 -4.52 3.84
CA PHE A 81 21.10 -3.83 4.63
C PHE A 81 21.46 -2.38 4.99
N ARG A 82 22.74 -2.07 5.22
CA ARG A 82 23.20 -0.68 5.45
C ARG A 82 22.89 0.24 4.26
N GLN A 83 23.06 -0.25 3.03
CA GLN A 83 22.75 0.49 1.81
C GLN A 83 21.24 0.59 1.58
N ILE A 84 20.51 -0.49 1.86
CA ILE A 84 19.04 -0.53 1.81
C ILE A 84 18.47 0.52 2.77
N HIS A 85 18.92 0.53 4.03
CA HIS A 85 18.49 1.48 5.04
C HIS A 85 18.76 2.92 4.62
N ALA A 86 19.97 3.24 4.16
CA ALA A 86 20.31 4.59 3.68
C ALA A 86 19.43 5.02 2.49
N SER A 87 19.10 4.09 1.58
CA SER A 87 18.23 4.36 0.44
C SER A 87 16.79 4.64 0.88
N LEU A 88 16.26 3.84 1.82
CA LEU A 88 14.92 4.03 2.39
C LEU A 88 14.81 5.33 3.19
N GLU A 89 15.83 5.66 3.97
CA GLU A 89 15.88 6.91 4.73
C GLU A 89 15.90 8.13 3.79
N GLY A 90 16.70 8.08 2.73
CA GLY A 90 16.71 9.12 1.70
C GLY A 90 15.35 9.27 1.03
N LEU A 91 14.67 8.17 0.71
CA LEU A 91 13.32 8.18 0.15
C LEU A 91 12.30 8.81 1.11
N LEU A 92 12.35 8.46 2.39
CA LEU A 92 11.43 8.98 3.40
C LEU A 92 11.59 10.49 3.59
N ARG A 93 12.83 11.01 3.56
CA ARG A 93 13.11 12.44 3.67
C ARG A 93 12.60 13.24 2.47
N ASN A 94 12.65 12.65 1.28
CA ASN A 94 12.22 13.29 0.03
C ASN A 94 10.72 13.17 -0.24
N HIS A 95 10.01 12.29 0.47
CA HIS A 95 8.57 12.17 0.34
C HIS A 95 7.83 13.28 1.11
N PRO A 96 6.83 13.92 0.49
CA PRO A 96 6.00 14.89 1.20
C PRO A 96 5.31 14.18 2.36
N LYS A 97 5.61 14.63 3.58
CA LYS A 97 4.94 14.14 4.78
C LYS A 97 3.47 14.52 4.66
N ILE A 98 2.59 13.53 4.65
CA ILE A 98 1.14 13.77 4.70
C ILE A 98 0.85 14.43 6.04
N ASN A 99 0.71 15.75 6.03
CA ASN A 99 -0.04 16.44 7.07
C ASN A 99 -1.50 16.04 6.82
N ARG A 100 -1.97 15.01 7.53
CA ARG A 100 -3.41 14.80 7.67
C ARG A 100 -3.97 16.15 8.10
N SER A 101 -4.96 16.67 7.39
CA SER A 101 -5.64 17.90 7.78
C SER A 101 -5.97 17.76 9.26
N ALA A 102 -5.32 18.56 10.11
CA ALA A 102 -5.64 18.58 11.51
C ALA A 102 -7.05 19.19 11.56
N SER A 103 -8.07 18.34 11.55
CA SER A 103 -9.38 18.75 12.06
C SER A 103 -9.10 19.14 13.50
N GLU A 104 -8.98 20.43 13.78
CA GLU A 104 -8.86 20.87 15.17
C GLU A 104 -10.10 20.34 15.90
N PRO A 105 -9.96 19.44 16.89
CA PRO A 105 -11.09 19.05 17.69
C PRO A 105 -11.56 20.32 18.41
N ASN A 106 -12.76 20.79 18.10
CA ASN A 106 -13.35 21.91 18.82
C ASN A 106 -13.62 21.46 20.27
N MET A 107 -12.70 21.78 21.17
CA MET A 107 -12.73 21.39 22.58
C MET A 107 -13.65 22.26 23.46
N ASN A 108 -14.47 23.15 22.87
CA ASN A 108 -15.32 24.08 23.62
C ASN A 108 -16.80 23.68 23.61
N ARG A 109 -17.15 22.40 23.82
CA ARG A 109 -18.55 21.98 24.03
C ARG A 109 -18.81 21.56 25.48
N THR A 110 -18.78 22.53 26.40
CA THR A 110 -19.20 22.35 27.80
C THR A 110 -20.17 23.42 28.28
N GLN A 111 -21.09 23.88 27.42
CA GLN A 111 -22.38 24.42 27.86
C GLN A 111 -23.46 24.03 26.86
N LEU A 112 -24.26 23.01 27.20
CA LEU A 112 -25.57 22.79 26.59
C LEU A 112 -26.48 23.94 27.05
N GLN A 113 -26.59 24.99 26.24
CA GLN A 113 -27.74 25.88 26.29
C GLN A 113 -28.83 25.28 25.40
N SER A 114 -30.07 25.31 25.89
CA SER A 114 -31.24 24.59 25.37
C SER A 114 -31.72 25.03 23.97
N ASP A 115 -31.04 25.99 23.33
CA ASP A 115 -31.47 26.55 22.03
C ASP A 115 -30.75 25.94 20.81
N ASP A 116 -29.87 24.96 21.02
CA ASP A 116 -29.05 24.30 19.98
C ASP A 116 -29.81 23.32 19.05
N PHE A 117 -31.14 23.20 19.15
CA PHE A 117 -31.89 22.24 18.33
C PHE A 117 -32.08 22.68 16.85
N ILE A 118 -31.55 23.83 16.44
CA ILE A 118 -31.64 24.33 15.06
C ILE A 118 -30.26 24.70 14.50
N TYR A 119 -29.35 23.73 14.46
CA TYR A 119 -28.19 23.83 13.57
C TYR A 119 -28.25 22.76 12.50
N THR A 120 -28.78 23.16 11.35
CA THR A 120 -28.63 22.45 10.08
C THR A 120 -27.14 22.47 9.71
N CYS A 121 -26.53 21.29 9.66
CA CYS A 121 -25.21 21.10 9.10
C CYS A 121 -25.21 21.57 7.64
N SER A 122 -24.71 22.77 7.41
CA SER A 122 -24.50 23.31 6.07
C SER A 122 -23.30 22.57 5.45
N SER A 123 -23.60 21.58 4.61
CA SER A 123 -22.59 20.86 3.82
C SER A 123 -21.80 21.85 2.95
N PRO A 124 -20.47 21.63 2.73
CA PRO A 124 -19.64 22.52 1.92
C PRO A 124 -20.26 22.73 0.54
N LYS A 125 -20.56 23.98 0.20
CA LYS A 125 -21.31 24.39 -0.99
C LYS A 125 -20.65 23.87 -2.29
N THR A 126 -21.23 22.84 -2.91
CA THR A 126 -21.33 22.76 -4.38
C THR A 126 -22.37 23.78 -4.85
N PRO A 127 -22.23 24.43 -6.03
CA PRO A 127 -23.22 25.38 -6.51
C PRO A 127 -24.48 24.61 -6.93
N VAL A 128 -25.47 24.53 -6.04
CA VAL A 128 -26.76 23.91 -6.33
C VAL A 128 -27.77 25.02 -6.58
N ASN A 129 -28.20 25.07 -7.84
CA ASN A 129 -29.25 25.92 -8.37
C ASN A 129 -30.55 25.69 -7.57
N PHE A 130 -31.19 26.75 -7.06
CA PHE A 130 -32.42 26.65 -6.29
C PHE A 130 -33.60 26.29 -7.20
N GLY A 131 -33.99 25.02 -7.21
CA GLY A 131 -35.24 24.54 -7.79
C GLY A 131 -35.89 23.50 -6.86
N PRO A 132 -37.22 23.52 -6.65
CA PRO A 132 -37.87 22.62 -5.72
C PRO A 132 -38.02 21.24 -6.37
N SER A 133 -37.23 20.26 -5.94
CA SER A 133 -37.45 18.86 -6.32
C SER A 133 -37.68 18.03 -5.07
N ASN A 134 -38.95 17.67 -4.87
CA ASN A 134 -39.40 16.67 -3.92
C ASN A 134 -38.63 15.36 -4.14
N PHE A 135 -37.94 14.88 -3.12
CA PHE A 135 -37.56 13.48 -3.04
C PHE A 135 -38.14 12.87 -1.76
N LEU A 136 -39.15 12.01 -1.95
CA LEU A 136 -39.67 11.10 -0.94
C LEU A 136 -38.58 10.07 -0.60
N PHE A 137 -38.23 9.98 0.68
CA PHE A 137 -37.65 8.77 1.24
C PHE A 137 -38.77 7.92 1.85
N TYR A 138 -38.86 6.65 1.46
CA TYR A 138 -39.35 5.63 2.37
C TYR A 138 -38.53 4.36 2.19
N SER A 139 -38.04 3.86 3.32
CA SER A 139 -37.32 2.60 3.46
C SER A 139 -38.30 1.50 3.92
N THR A 140 -38.03 0.29 3.43
CA THR A 140 -38.39 -1.04 3.96
C THR A 140 -39.87 -1.44 4.11
N CYS A 141 -40.30 -2.49 3.40
CA CYS A 141 -40.53 -3.86 3.95
C CYS A 141 -41.48 -4.71 3.08
N THR A 142 -41.11 -5.98 2.92
CA THR A 142 -41.91 -7.21 2.69
C THR A 142 -42.69 -7.42 1.37
N GLY A 143 -42.50 -8.60 0.75
CA GLY A 143 -43.51 -9.20 -0.14
C GLY A 143 -42.98 -10.27 -1.11
N ASN A 144 -43.21 -11.53 -0.76
CA ASN A 144 -43.04 -12.77 -1.54
C ASN A 144 -43.54 -12.75 -3.00
N ILE A 145 -42.94 -13.61 -3.83
CA ILE A 145 -43.66 -14.68 -4.57
C ILE A 145 -42.95 -16.00 -4.27
#